data_AF-A0A7K3ZTV4-F1
#
_entry.id   AF-A0A7K3ZTV4-F1
#
_cell.length_a   1.000
_cell.length_b   1.000
_cell.length_c   1.000
_cell.angle_alpha   90.00
_cell.angle_beta   90.00
_cell.angle_gamma   90.00
#
_symmetry.space_group_name_H-M   'P 1'
#
loop_
_entity.id
_entity.type
_entity.pdbx_description
1 polymer ?
#
loop_
_entity_poly.entity_id
_entity_poly.type
_entity_poly.pdbx_seq_one_letter_code
_entity_poly.pdbx_strand_id
1 'polypeptide(L)'
;MKLNEALDDLPVGVVILAAPKGEVVYVNKRAIELYGVDPRGLEIPNHSTRALRILTPDGSIFPPEQLPASRALLHGESVRNVELILEQPSLKRIIVSATTVPLR
;
A
#
# COMPACT_ATOMS: atom_id res chain seq x y z
N MET A 1 -2.02 -0.92 -26.36
CA MET A 1 -1.55 -1.06 -24.98
C MET A 1 -2.70 -0.68 -24.05
N LYS A 2 -3.14 -1.60 -23.21
CA LYS A 2 -4.23 -1.36 -22.24
C LYS A 2 -3.65 -0.66 -21.00
N LEU A 3 -4.45 0.14 -20.29
CA LEU A 3 -4.01 0.89 -19.10
C LEU A 3 -3.29 0.00 -18.07
N ASN A 4 -3.81 -1.21 -17.84
CA ASN A 4 -3.21 -2.13 -16.86
C ASN A 4 -1.81 -2.60 -17.26
N GLU A 5 -1.55 -2.85 -18.55
CA GLU A 5 -0.23 -3.25 -19.05
C GLU A 5 0.79 -2.12 -18.82
N ALA A 6 0.35 -0.86 -19.03
CA ALA A 6 1.18 0.32 -18.77
C ALA A 6 1.59 0.45 -17.31
N LEU A 7 0.66 0.17 -16.40
CA LEU A 7 0.90 0.24 -14.97
C LEU A 7 1.79 -0.91 -14.49
N ASP A 8 1.73 -2.09 -15.13
CA ASP A 8 2.56 -3.26 -14.79
C ASP A 8 4.04 -3.07 -15.19
N ASP A 9 4.31 -2.28 -16.23
CA ASP A 9 5.68 -1.95 -16.67
C ASP A 9 6.34 -0.84 -15.84
N LEU A 10 5.60 -0.17 -14.95
CA LEU A 10 6.16 0.86 -14.10
C LEU A 10 7.14 0.26 -13.06
N PRO A 11 8.29 0.91 -12.81
CA PRO A 11 9.23 0.48 -11.77
C PRO A 11 8.73 0.79 -10.33
N VAL A 12 7.48 1.23 -10.18
CA VAL A 12 6.85 1.60 -8.90
C VAL A 12 5.64 0.73 -8.62
N GLY A 13 5.40 0.44 -7.33
CA GLY A 13 4.18 -0.22 -6.90
C GLY A 13 3.00 0.74 -6.96
N VAL A 14 1.90 0.31 -7.59
CA VAL A 14 0.66 1.07 -7.69
C VAL A 14 -0.46 0.27 -7.04
N VAL A 15 -1.19 0.94 -6.13
CA VAL A 15 -2.36 0.41 -5.44
C VAL A 15 -3.47 1.46 -5.53
N ILE A 16 -4.69 1.03 -5.89
CA ILE A 16 -5.88 1.90 -5.84
C ILE A 16 -6.84 1.32 -4.82
N LEU A 17 -7.35 2.20 -3.97
CA LEU A 17 -8.26 1.88 -2.88
C LEU A 17 -9.61 2.51 -3.19
N ALA A 18 -10.69 1.74 -3.03
CA ALA A 18 -12.05 2.25 -3.14
C ALA A 18 -12.51 2.85 -1.81
N ALA A 19 -13.05 4.07 -1.89
CA ALA A 19 -13.77 4.68 -0.78
C ALA A 19 -15.14 4.02 -0.57
N PRO A 20 -15.71 4.05 0.65
CA PRO A 20 -15.17 4.69 1.87
C PRO A 20 -14.33 3.76 2.75
N LYS A 21 -14.29 2.45 2.46
CA LYS A 21 -13.66 1.46 3.35
C LYS A 21 -12.17 1.25 3.10
N GLY A 22 -11.66 1.74 1.97
CA GLY A 22 -10.28 1.56 1.58
C GLY A 22 -9.99 0.13 1.12
N GLU A 23 -10.92 -0.47 0.36
CA GLU A 23 -10.70 -1.79 -0.23
C GLU A 23 -9.72 -1.67 -1.40
N VAL A 24 -8.71 -2.54 -1.46
CA VAL A 24 -7.79 -2.60 -2.60
C VAL A 24 -8.52 -3.14 -3.83
N VAL A 25 -8.84 -2.26 -4.78
CA VAL A 25 -9.53 -2.59 -6.04
C VAL A 25 -8.59 -2.79 -7.22
N TYR A 26 -7.37 -2.26 -7.12
CA TYR A 26 -6.34 -2.47 -8.12
C TYR A 26 -4.96 -2.55 -7.47
N VAL A 27 -4.14 -3.43 -8.02
CA VAL A 27 -2.72 -3.59 -7.67
C VAL A 27 -1.98 -3.94 -8.96
N ASN A 28 -0.84 -3.29 -9.23
CA ASN A 28 0.03 -3.67 -10.33
C ASN A 28 0.99 -4.80 -9.92
N LYS A 29 1.65 -5.44 -10.89
CA LYS A 29 2.63 -6.50 -10.64
C LYS A 29 3.71 -6.08 -9.64
N ARG A 30 4.24 -4.86 -9.76
CA ARG A 30 5.30 -4.37 -8.89
C ARG A 30 4.86 -4.25 -7.42
N ALA A 31 3.63 -3.82 -7.16
CA ALA A 31 3.10 -3.76 -5.80
C ALA A 31 2.92 -5.16 -5.20
N ILE A 32 2.44 -6.16 -5.96
CA ILE A 32 2.36 -7.55 -5.50
C ILE A 32 3.74 -8.06 -5.09
N GLU A 33 4.79 -7.79 -5.89
CA GLU A 33 6.17 -8.16 -5.56
C GLU A 33 6.68 -7.50 -4.28
N LEU A 34 6.31 -6.23 -4.04
CA LEU A 34 6.69 -5.48 -2.84
C LEU A 34 5.95 -5.98 -1.59
N TYR A 35 4.67 -6.32 -1.70
CA TYR A 35 3.91 -6.93 -0.62
C TYR A 35 4.25 -8.41 -0.36
N GLY A 36 4.73 -9.12 -1.39
CA GLY A 36 4.99 -10.57 -1.32
C GLY A 36 3.73 -11.44 -1.28
N VAL A 37 2.56 -10.81 -1.36
CA VAL A 37 1.22 -11.40 -1.43
C VAL A 37 0.34 -10.44 -2.22
N ASP A 38 -0.73 -10.94 -2.81
CA ASP A 38 -1.73 -10.11 -3.48
C ASP A 38 -2.69 -9.48 -2.45
N PRO A 39 -2.70 -8.15 -2.29
CA PRO A 39 -3.52 -7.47 -1.28
C PRO A 39 -4.94 -7.16 -1.76
N ARG A 40 -5.35 -7.57 -2.97
CA ARG A 40 -6.69 -7.26 -3.50
C ARG A 40 -7.80 -7.75 -2.57
N GLY A 41 -8.81 -6.91 -2.37
CA GLY A 41 -9.93 -7.17 -1.45
C GLY A 41 -9.61 -6.96 0.02
N LEU A 42 -8.37 -6.64 0.39
CA LEU A 42 -8.05 -6.21 1.76
C LEU A 42 -8.53 -4.77 1.97
N GLU A 43 -9.11 -4.51 3.14
CA GLU A 43 -9.43 -3.17 3.62
C GLU A 43 -8.25 -2.60 4.43
N ILE A 44 -8.10 -1.27 4.44
CA ILE A 44 -7.05 -0.55 5.17
C ILE A 44 -6.84 -1.03 6.63
N PRO A 45 -7.88 -1.24 7.47
CA PRO A 45 -7.68 -1.73 8.83
C PRO A 45 -6.98 -3.10 8.89
N ASN A 46 -7.10 -3.87 7.81
CA ASN A 46 -6.53 -5.20 7.63
C ASN A 46 -5.29 -5.20 6.73
N HIS A 47 -4.72 -4.04 6.37
CA HIS A 47 -3.50 -3.98 5.57
C HIS A 47 -2.28 -4.60 6.29
N SER A 48 -2.24 -4.48 7.62
CA SER A 48 -1.34 -5.25 8.46
C SER A 48 -2.03 -6.53 8.90
N THR A 49 -1.62 -7.65 8.29
CA THR A 49 -2.07 -9.00 8.63
C THR A 49 -0.95 -9.80 9.30
N ARG A 50 -1.25 -11.03 9.73
CA ARG A 50 -0.21 -11.98 10.14
C ARG A 50 0.77 -12.32 9.00
N ALA A 51 0.33 -12.22 7.75
CA ALA A 51 1.13 -12.56 6.58
C ALA A 51 1.91 -11.36 6.01
N LEU A 52 1.42 -10.14 6.19
CA LEU A 52 2.05 -8.91 5.70
C LEU A 52 2.00 -7.87 6.81
N ARG A 53 3.15 -7.39 7.27
CA ARG A 53 3.20 -6.35 8.29
C ARG A 53 3.74 -5.06 7.69
N ILE A 54 2.99 -3.98 7.89
CA ILE A 54 3.45 -2.63 7.57
C ILE A 54 4.07 -2.05 8.84
N LEU A 55 5.35 -1.75 8.78
CA LEU A 55 6.13 -1.26 9.90
C LEU A 55 6.60 0.17 9.62
N THR A 56 6.76 0.96 10.67
CA THR A 56 7.51 2.22 10.67
C THR A 56 9.01 1.96 10.39
N PRO A 57 9.80 2.99 10.05
CA PRO A 57 11.25 2.83 9.84
C PRO A 57 12.01 2.31 11.07
N ASP A 58 11.51 2.54 12.29
CA ASP A 58 12.07 2.00 13.52
C ASP A 58 11.71 0.52 13.79
N GLY A 59 10.85 -0.07 12.93
CA GLY A 59 10.45 -1.48 13.00
C GLY A 59 9.23 -1.79 13.85
N SER A 60 8.58 -0.78 14.45
CA SER A 60 7.30 -0.96 15.14
C SER A 60 6.13 -1.09 14.13
N ILE A 61 4.96 -1.57 14.57
CA ILE A 61 3.79 -1.64 13.69
C ILE A 61 3.36 -0.23 13.30
N PHE A 62 3.21 0.03 12.00
CA PHE A 62 2.72 1.32 11.53
C PHE A 62 1.26 1.50 11.96
N PRO A 63 0.91 2.56 12.71
CA PRO A 63 -0.47 2.76 13.17
C PRO A 63 -1.43 2.84 11.98
N PRO A 64 -2.51 2.02 11.95
CA PRO A 64 -3.41 1.97 10.82
C PRO A 64 -3.96 3.34 10.41
N GLU A 65 -4.35 4.18 11.36
CA GLU A 65 -4.87 5.53 11.13
C GLU A 65 -3.83 6.51 10.57
N GLN A 66 -2.54 6.25 10.77
CA GLN A 66 -1.44 7.09 10.28
C GLN A 66 -0.90 6.63 8.93
N LEU A 67 -1.30 5.45 8.44
CA LEU A 67 -0.90 4.97 7.12
C LEU A 67 -1.21 6.03 6.05
N PRO A 68 -0.34 6.24 5.06
CA PRO A 68 -0.58 7.21 3.98
C PRO A 68 -1.93 7.01 3.29
N ALA A 69 -2.33 5.75 3.10
CA ALA A 69 -3.63 5.37 2.57
C ALA A 69 -4.81 5.84 3.45
N SER A 70 -4.72 5.64 4.75
CA SER A 70 -5.76 6.03 5.72
C SER A 70 -5.93 7.53 5.77
N ARG A 71 -4.82 8.27 5.83
CA ARG A 71 -4.86 9.74 5.84
C ARG A 71 -5.48 10.31 4.57
N ALA A 72 -5.12 9.77 3.41
CA ALA A 72 -5.73 10.19 2.15
C ALA A 72 -7.23 9.87 2.10
N LEU A 73 -7.63 8.69 2.56
CA LEU A 73 -9.03 8.26 2.54
C LEU A 73 -9.91 9.01 3.55
N LEU A 74 -9.45 9.14 4.80
CA LEU A 74 -10.24 9.68 5.92
C LEU A 74 -10.22 11.22 5.96
N HIS A 75 -9.13 11.84 5.52
CA HIS A 75 -8.92 13.28 5.66
C HIS A 75 -8.79 14.00 4.31
N GLY A 76 -8.79 13.26 3.18
CA GLY A 76 -8.58 13.86 1.86
C GLY A 76 -7.18 14.42 1.67
N GLU A 77 -6.20 13.98 2.47
CA GLU A 77 -4.84 14.49 2.45
C GLU A 77 -4.03 13.89 1.29
N SER A 78 -3.24 14.74 0.60
CA SER A 78 -2.18 14.25 -0.28
C SER A 78 -0.92 14.00 0.53
N VAL A 79 -0.61 12.74 0.79
CA VAL A 79 0.55 12.31 1.57
C VAL A 79 1.68 11.91 0.62
N ARG A 80 2.91 12.38 0.85
CA ARG A 80 4.04 12.14 -0.05
C ARG A 80 5.26 11.65 0.71
N ASN A 81 6.03 10.79 0.05
CA ASN A 81 7.36 10.33 0.47
C ASN A 81 7.44 9.78 1.91
N VAL A 82 6.42 9.10 2.39
CA VAL A 82 6.44 8.49 3.73
C VAL A 82 7.16 7.15 3.66
N GLU A 83 8.29 7.04 4.35
CA GLU A 83 9.02 5.78 4.45
C GLU A 83 8.32 4.80 5.40
N LEU A 84 8.19 3.56 4.94
CA LEU A 84 7.68 2.43 5.71
C LEU A 84 8.41 1.15 5.29
N ILE A 85 8.35 0.13 6.14
CA ILE A 85 8.89 -1.20 5.86
C ILE A 85 7.72 -2.14 5.58
N LEU A 86 7.77 -2.84 4.46
CA LEU A 86 6.92 -4.00 4.19
C LEU A 86 7.68 -5.25 4.63
N GLU A 87 7.16 -5.93 5.65
CA GLU A 87 7.61 -7.27 6.06
C GLU A 87 6.67 -8.30 5.42
N GLN A 88 7.19 -8.99 4.41
CA GLN A 88 6.50 -9.99 3.60
C GLN A 88 6.26 -11.30 4.39
N PRO A 89 5.39 -12.22 3.90
CA PRO A 89 5.19 -13.52 4.55
C PRO A 89 6.48 -14.36 4.66
N SER A 90 7.42 -14.14 3.73
CA SER A 90 8.75 -14.75 3.70
C SER A 90 9.73 -14.17 4.73
N LEU A 91 9.28 -13.22 5.57
CA LEU A 91 10.09 -12.40 6.49
C LEU A 91 11.08 -11.45 5.81
N LYS A 92 11.04 -11.35 4.48
CA LYS A 92 11.80 -10.33 3.76
C LYS A 92 11.26 -8.95 4.11
N ARG A 93 12.17 -8.03 4.46
CA ARG A 93 11.86 -6.62 4.73
C ARG A 93 12.29 -5.75 3.57
N ILE A 94 11.41 -4.86 3.13
CA ILE A 94 11.65 -3.93 2.04
C ILE A 94 11.26 -2.53 2.52
N ILE A 95 12.20 -1.60 2.48
CA ILE A 95 11.91 -0.18 2.72
C ILE A 95 11.29 0.37 1.43
N VAL A 96 10.16 1.05 1.56
CA VAL A 96 9.48 1.73 0.46
C VAL A 96 9.13 3.15 0.88
N SER A 97 9.10 4.05 -0.10
CA SER A 97 8.58 5.40 0.07
C SER A 97 7.18 5.47 -0.53
N ALA A 98 6.18 5.67 0.31
CA ALA A 98 4.78 5.68 -0.07
C ALA A 98 4.27 7.12 -0.30
N THR A 99 3.60 7.30 -1.44
CA THR A 99 2.84 8.51 -1.76
C THR A 99 1.40 8.09 -2.05
N THR A 100 0.44 8.80 -1.46
CA THR A 100 -0.98 8.55 -1.68
C THR A 100 -1.70 9.87 -1.91
N VAL A 101 -2.52 9.89 -2.95
CA VAL A 101 -3.34 11.05 -3.32
C VAL A 101 -4.79 10.60 -3.48
N PRO A 102 -5.77 11.38 -3.00
CA PRO A 102 -7.17 11.13 -3.32
C PRO A 102 -7.41 11.30 -4.81
N LEU A 103 -8.15 10.37 -5.41
CA LEU A 103 -8.63 10.47 -6.79
C LEU A 103 -10.08 10.99 -6.77
N ARG A 104 -10.42 11.85 -7.73
CA ARG A 104 -11.77 12.40 -7.93
C ARG A 104 -12.46 11.70 -9.09
#